data_AF-A0A948X550-F1
#
_entry.id   AF-A0A948X550-F1
#
_cell.length_a   1.000
_cell.length_b   1.000
_cell.length_c   1.000
_cell.angle_alpha   90.00
_cell.angle_beta   90.00
_cell.angle_gamma   90.00
#
_symmetry.space_group_name_H-M   'P 1'
#
loop_
_entity.id
_entity.type
_entity.pdbx_description
1 polymer ?
#
loop_
_entity_poly.entity_id
_entity_poly.type
_entity_poly.pdbx_seq_one_letter_code
_entity_poly.pdbx_strand_id
1 'polypeptide(L)'
;MSTAAVQTSNLMTWLPVAAMLLAASILIKWGRQNRHRDTNRLKQLDTALTSIREQLFLASTDSVPERSIVKTIGFVESMSGIEAASDADYQLAEREALLALGRQALSLGANAIVGLRKTNSHYDQAGSQWRVSRVTYSGTAVVMT
;
A
#
# COMPACT_ATOMS: atom_id res chain seq x y z
N MET A 1 -55.53 43.88 -20.26
CA MET A 1 -54.10 43.50 -20.20
C MET A 1 -53.92 42.63 -18.97
N SER A 2 -53.93 41.30 -19.11
CA SER A 2 -53.81 40.38 -17.97
C SER A 2 -52.34 40.00 -17.79
N THR A 3 -51.75 40.42 -16.67
CA THR A 3 -50.44 39.98 -16.21
C THR A 3 -50.61 38.63 -15.50
N ALA A 4 -50.20 37.56 -16.16
CA ALA A 4 -50.09 36.25 -15.53
C ALA A 4 -48.92 36.28 -14.52
N ALA A 5 -49.25 36.20 -13.23
CA ALA A 5 -48.25 35.99 -12.19
C ALA A 5 -47.66 34.58 -12.36
N VAL A 6 -46.40 34.51 -12.79
CA VAL A 6 -45.66 33.24 -12.86
C VAL A 6 -45.38 32.80 -11.42
N GLN A 7 -46.23 31.91 -10.92
CA GLN A 7 -46.07 31.30 -9.60
C GLN A 7 -44.91 30.29 -9.66
N THR A 8 -43.69 30.76 -9.45
CA THR A 8 -42.50 29.90 -9.34
C THR A 8 -42.59 29.11 -8.04
N SER A 9 -43.00 27.84 -8.15
CA SER A 9 -43.09 26.92 -7.01
C SER A 9 -41.73 26.71 -6.32
N ASN A 10 -41.71 26.67 -4.99
CA ASN A 10 -40.56 26.35 -4.11
C ASN A 10 -39.80 25.05 -4.48
N LEU A 11 -40.36 24.21 -5.34
CA LEU A 11 -39.72 23.00 -5.87
C LEU A 11 -38.49 23.30 -6.73
N MET A 12 -38.48 24.42 -7.48
CA MET A 12 -37.38 24.72 -8.41
C MET A 12 -36.11 25.20 -7.69
N THR A 13 -36.25 25.83 -6.51
CA THR A 13 -35.13 26.29 -5.68
C THR A 13 -34.49 25.16 -4.85
N TRP A 14 -35.22 24.08 -4.56
CA TRP A 14 -34.72 23.00 -3.70
C TRP A 14 -33.97 21.89 -4.45
N LEU A 15 -34.22 21.75 -5.75
CA LEU A 15 -33.52 20.81 -6.63
C LEU A 15 -31.98 20.91 -6.56
N PRO A 16 -31.35 22.09 -6.69
CA PRO A 16 -29.89 22.19 -6.65
C PRO A 16 -29.31 21.84 -5.28
N VAL A 17 -30.01 22.18 -4.19
CA VAL A 17 -29.59 21.85 -2.82
C VAL A 17 -29.66 20.34 -2.59
N ALA A 18 -30.75 19.71 -3.00
CA ALA A 18 -30.90 18.26 -2.94
C ALA A 18 -29.82 17.53 -3.76
N ALA A 19 -29.50 18.02 -4.96
CA ALA A 19 -28.44 17.48 -5.80
C ALA A 19 -27.05 17.62 -5.15
N MET A 20 -26.74 18.76 -4.52
CA MET A 20 -25.50 18.95 -3.77
C MET A 20 -25.38 17.99 -2.58
N LEU A 21 -26.46 17.80 -1.82
CA LEU A 21 -26.49 16.88 -0.69
C LEU A 21 -26.29 15.42 -1.13
N LEU A 22 -26.92 15.02 -2.24
CA LEU A 22 -26.71 13.70 -2.83
C LEU A 22 -25.26 13.50 -3.29
N ALA A 23 -24.69 14.47 -4.02
CA ALA A 23 -23.31 14.40 -4.46
C ALA A 23 -22.33 14.30 -3.27
N ALA A 24 -22.54 15.11 -2.23
CA ALA A 24 -21.75 15.04 -1.00
C ALA A 24 -21.87 13.66 -0.33
N SER A 25 -23.09 13.10 -0.25
CA SER A 25 -23.31 11.77 0.35
C SER A 25 -22.59 10.65 -0.41
N ILE A 26 -22.57 10.72 -1.75
CA ILE A 26 -21.90 9.76 -2.62
C ILE A 26 -20.38 9.86 -2.42
N LEU A 27 -19.81 11.06 -2.41
CA LEU A 27 -18.39 11.28 -2.18
C LEU A 27 -17.95 10.80 -0.80
N ILE A 28 -18.74 11.09 0.25
CA ILE A 28 -18.46 10.63 1.61
C ILE A 28 -18.52 9.10 1.70
N LYS A 29 -19.56 8.47 1.12
CA LYS A 29 -19.70 7.02 1.14
C LYS A 29 -18.57 6.34 0.37
N TRP A 30 -18.18 6.88 -0.79
CA TRP A 30 -17.06 6.39 -1.58
C TRP A 30 -15.73 6.50 -0.83
N GLY A 31 -15.45 7.65 -0.21
CA GLY A 31 -14.25 7.84 0.62
C GLY A 31 -14.20 6.90 1.83
N ARG A 32 -15.33 6.68 2.51
CA ARG A 32 -15.43 5.70 3.61
C ARG A 32 -15.20 4.27 3.10
N GLN A 33 -15.82 3.89 1.98
CA GLN A 33 -15.66 2.57 1.39
C GLN A 33 -14.22 2.31 0.95
N ASN A 34 -13.53 3.32 0.40
CA ASN A 34 -12.14 3.20 0.00
C ASN A 34 -11.24 2.94 1.22
N ARG A 35 -11.42 3.71 2.29
CA ARG A 35 -10.72 3.48 3.57
C ARG A 35 -10.96 2.07 4.11
N HIS A 36 -12.19 1.55 4.03
CA HIS A 36 -12.47 0.18 4.46
C HIS A 36 -11.72 -0.86 3.63
N ARG A 37 -11.60 -0.66 2.31
CA ARG A 37 -10.81 -1.56 1.45
C ARG A 37 -9.33 -1.56 1.81
N ASP A 38 -8.75 -0.38 2.01
CA ASP A 38 -7.33 -0.24 2.35
C ASP A 38 -7.03 -0.88 3.71
N THR A 39 -7.88 -0.66 4.71
CA THR A 39 -7.71 -1.28 6.04
C THR A 39 -7.81 -2.80 5.99
N ASN A 40 -8.70 -3.36 5.17
CA ASN A 40 -8.81 -4.80 5.02
C ASN A 40 -7.60 -5.39 4.30
N ARG A 41 -7.10 -4.73 3.25
CA ARG A 41 -5.90 -5.16 2.52
C ARG A 41 -4.67 -5.09 3.41
N LEU A 42 -4.52 -4.04 4.21
CA LEU A 42 -3.45 -3.93 5.21
C LEU A 42 -3.49 -5.09 6.21
N LYS A 43 -4.66 -5.40 6.78
CA LYS A 43 -4.83 -6.55 7.70
C LYS A 43 -4.44 -7.88 7.07
N GLN A 44 -4.80 -8.09 5.80
CA GLN A 44 -4.43 -9.29 5.06
C GLN A 44 -2.92 -9.39 4.86
N LEU A 45 -2.27 -8.28 4.46
CA LEU A 45 -0.81 -8.23 4.33
C LEU A 45 -0.11 -8.44 5.66
N ASP A 46 -0.60 -7.83 6.74
CA ASP A 46 -0.04 -8.02 8.09
C ASP A 46 -0.14 -9.48 8.52
N THR A 47 -1.28 -10.12 8.28
CA THR A 47 -1.48 -11.55 8.59
C THR A 47 -0.50 -12.42 7.79
N ALA A 48 -0.35 -12.13 6.50
CA ALA A 48 0.59 -12.84 5.64
C ALA A 48 2.05 -12.60 6.05
N LEU A 49 2.40 -11.38 6.48
CA LEU A 49 3.74 -11.06 6.98
C LEU A 49 4.05 -11.76 8.30
N THR A 50 3.08 -11.89 9.20
CA THR A 50 3.23 -12.68 10.43
C THR A 50 3.59 -14.13 10.09
N SER A 51 2.91 -14.73 9.12
CA SER A 51 3.22 -16.10 8.68
C SER A 51 4.62 -16.24 8.08
N ILE A 52 5.13 -15.21 7.39
CA ILE A 52 6.51 -15.19 6.89
C ILE A 52 7.50 -15.00 8.04
N ARG A 53 7.23 -14.12 9.01
CA ARG A 53 8.13 -13.87 10.14
C ARG A 53 8.35 -15.12 10.99
N GLU A 54 7.37 -16.01 11.07
CA GLU A 54 7.51 -17.31 11.73
C GLU A 54 8.45 -18.27 10.99
N GLN A 55 8.56 -18.13 9.67
CA GLN A 55 9.36 -19.02 8.80
C GLN A 55 10.71 -18.42 8.38
N LEU A 56 10.82 -17.10 8.40
CA LEU A 56 11.90 -16.33 7.80
C LEU A 56 12.38 -15.26 8.77
N PHE A 57 13.63 -15.36 9.19
CA PHE A 57 14.29 -14.35 10.01
C PHE A 57 14.71 -13.15 9.15
N LEU A 58 14.36 -11.93 9.56
CA LEU A 58 14.71 -10.71 8.83
C LEU A 58 15.66 -9.87 9.69
N ALA A 59 16.85 -9.57 9.15
CA ALA A 59 17.82 -8.69 9.77
C ALA A 59 18.28 -7.60 8.81
N SER A 60 18.37 -6.37 9.32
CA SER A 60 18.96 -5.24 8.60
C SER A 60 20.49 -5.26 8.60
N THR A 61 21.10 -6.03 9.50
CA THR A 61 22.54 -6.23 9.59
C THR A 61 22.98 -7.43 8.75
N ASP A 62 24.23 -7.39 8.27
CA ASP A 62 24.80 -8.48 7.46
C ASP A 62 25.17 -9.71 8.30
N SER A 63 25.25 -9.55 9.62
CA SER A 63 25.48 -10.62 10.59
C SER A 63 24.48 -10.53 11.74
N VAL A 64 24.20 -11.68 12.34
CA VAL A 64 23.26 -11.81 13.46
C VAL A 64 24.03 -12.41 14.63
N PRO A 65 24.12 -11.74 15.79
CA PRO A 65 24.75 -12.32 16.96
C PRO A 65 24.11 -13.67 17.31
N GLU A 66 24.92 -14.63 17.76
CA GLU A 66 24.49 -15.98 18.16
C GLU A 66 24.00 -16.91 17.04
N ARG A 67 23.96 -16.46 15.77
CA ARG A 67 23.61 -17.29 14.62
C ARG A 67 24.68 -17.26 13.55
N SER A 68 24.94 -18.40 12.94
CA SER A 68 25.90 -18.53 11.85
C SER A 68 25.19 -18.70 10.51
N ILE A 69 25.74 -18.06 9.47
CA ILE A 69 25.27 -18.28 8.10
C ILE A 69 25.88 -19.60 7.61
N VAL A 70 25.03 -20.61 7.44
CA VAL A 70 25.40 -21.93 6.91
C VAL A 70 25.64 -21.84 5.42
N LYS A 71 24.77 -21.10 4.72
CA LYS A 71 24.81 -20.99 3.26
C LYS A 71 24.24 -19.65 2.80
N THR A 72 24.97 -18.98 1.92
CA THR A 72 24.43 -17.84 1.16
C THR A 72 23.71 -18.36 -0.08
N ILE A 73 22.45 -17.99 -0.24
CA ILE A 73 21.64 -18.36 -1.41
C ILE A 73 21.83 -17.32 -2.51
N GLY A 74 21.71 -16.04 -2.18
CA GLY A 74 21.94 -14.94 -3.14
C GLY A 74 21.19 -13.66 -2.80
N PHE A 75 21.36 -12.67 -3.67
CA PHE A 75 20.67 -11.39 -3.57
C PHE A 75 19.19 -11.54 -3.93
N VAL A 76 18.32 -10.93 -3.15
CA VAL A 76 16.87 -10.85 -3.39
C VAL A 76 16.42 -9.40 -3.34
N GLU A 77 15.52 -9.02 -4.24
CA GLU A 77 14.96 -7.67 -4.33
C GLU A 77 13.51 -7.74 -4.80
N SER A 78 12.67 -6.89 -4.21
CA SER A 78 11.26 -6.77 -4.56
C SER A 78 10.79 -5.33 -4.44
N MET A 79 10.04 -4.88 -5.44
CA MET A 79 9.45 -3.54 -5.52
C MET A 79 7.93 -3.63 -5.40
N SER A 80 7.32 -2.65 -4.72
CA SER A 80 5.86 -2.53 -4.62
C SER A 80 5.22 -2.27 -5.98
N GLY A 81 4.08 -2.91 -6.24
CA GLY A 81 3.25 -2.59 -7.40
C GLY A 81 2.46 -1.28 -7.20
N ILE A 82 2.30 -0.87 -5.94
CA ILE A 82 1.60 0.35 -5.55
C ILE A 82 2.50 1.57 -5.74
N GLU A 83 1.99 2.55 -6.48
CA GLU A 83 2.51 3.92 -6.52
C GLU A 83 1.90 4.71 -5.38
N ALA A 84 2.69 4.99 -4.35
CA ALA A 84 2.25 5.69 -3.17
C ALA A 84 2.23 7.20 -3.41
N ALA A 85 1.01 7.75 -3.46
CA ALA A 85 0.74 9.19 -3.47
C ALA A 85 0.34 9.73 -2.08
N SER A 86 0.08 8.83 -1.12
CA SER A 86 -0.26 9.16 0.26
C SER A 86 0.45 8.24 1.26
N ASP A 87 0.45 8.62 2.54
CA ASP A 87 1.03 7.81 3.62
C ASP A 87 0.34 6.44 3.78
N ALA A 88 -0.98 6.39 3.52
CA ALA A 88 -1.74 5.14 3.56
C ALA A 88 -1.31 4.19 2.43
N ASP A 89 -1.11 4.72 1.23
CA ASP A 89 -0.60 3.95 0.10
C ASP A 89 0.84 3.50 0.36
N TYR A 90 1.66 4.34 0.99
CA TYR A 90 3.02 4.01 1.36
C TYR A 90 3.08 2.82 2.33
N GLN A 91 2.24 2.81 3.36
CA GLN A 91 2.14 1.70 4.31
C GLN A 91 1.72 0.38 3.64
N LEU A 92 0.88 0.46 2.62
CA LEU A 92 0.44 -0.68 1.84
C LEU A 92 1.55 -1.18 0.90
N ALA A 93 2.22 -0.25 0.21
CA ALA A 93 3.37 -0.50 -0.66
C ALA A 93 4.52 -1.18 0.09
N GLU A 94 4.85 -0.69 1.29
CA GLU A 94 5.92 -1.25 2.13
C GLU A 94 5.66 -2.72 2.50
N ARG A 95 4.44 -3.03 2.96
CA ARG A 95 4.05 -4.39 3.33
C ARG A 95 4.00 -5.33 2.12
N GLU A 96 3.50 -4.84 0.99
CA GLU A 96 3.44 -5.61 -0.25
C GLU A 96 4.85 -5.99 -0.73
N ALA A 97 5.76 -5.02 -0.79
CA ALA A 97 7.14 -5.23 -1.21
C ALA A 97 7.86 -6.22 -0.29
N LEU A 98 7.72 -6.06 1.04
CA LEU A 98 8.32 -6.94 2.03
C LEU A 98 7.76 -8.37 1.96
N LEU A 99 6.45 -8.52 1.77
CA LEU A 99 5.81 -9.83 1.64
C LEU A 99 6.30 -10.56 0.39
N ALA A 100 6.39 -9.84 -0.74
CA ALA A 100 6.90 -10.39 -1.98
C ALA A 100 8.38 -10.79 -1.86
N LEU A 101 9.22 -9.98 -1.21
CA LEU A 101 10.60 -10.32 -0.92
C LEU A 101 10.71 -11.60 -0.08
N GLY A 102 9.90 -11.70 0.99
CA GLY A 102 9.89 -12.86 1.87
C GLY A 102 9.46 -14.14 1.15
N ARG A 103 8.43 -14.06 0.30
CA ARG A 103 7.98 -15.18 -0.54
C ARG A 103 9.06 -15.63 -1.52
N GLN A 104 9.77 -14.69 -2.12
CA GLN A 104 10.89 -14.98 -3.01
C GLN A 104 12.04 -15.65 -2.26
N ALA A 105 12.40 -15.19 -1.06
CA ALA A 105 13.43 -15.84 -0.26
C ALA A 105 13.04 -17.26 0.15
N LEU A 106 11.79 -17.45 0.60
CA LEU A 106 11.27 -18.78 0.95
C LEU A 106 11.23 -19.73 -0.24
N SER A 107 10.85 -19.26 -1.44
CA SER A 107 10.84 -20.11 -2.64
C SER A 107 12.23 -20.56 -3.08
N LEU A 108 13.27 -19.81 -2.71
CA LEU A 108 14.68 -20.19 -2.90
C LEU A 108 15.21 -21.10 -1.80
N GLY A 109 14.41 -21.42 -0.77
CA GLY A 109 14.80 -22.25 0.37
C GLY A 109 15.57 -21.50 1.45
N ALA A 110 15.48 -20.17 1.51
CA ALA A 110 16.05 -19.37 2.58
C ALA A 110 15.23 -19.49 3.85
N ASN A 111 15.89 -19.45 5.00
CA ASN A 111 15.23 -19.26 6.31
C ASN A 111 15.58 -17.91 6.94
N ALA A 112 16.40 -17.09 6.28
CA ALA A 112 16.65 -15.72 6.68
C ALA A 112 16.99 -14.80 5.50
N ILE A 113 16.77 -13.50 5.70
CA ILE A 113 17.29 -12.41 4.87
C ILE A 113 18.13 -11.50 5.78
N VAL A 114 19.40 -11.32 5.41
CA VAL A 114 20.34 -10.42 6.09
C VAL A 114 20.62 -9.19 5.23
N GLY A 115 21.13 -8.12 5.85
CA GLY A 115 21.43 -6.88 5.15
C GLY A 115 20.19 -6.21 4.55
N LEU A 116 19.01 -6.42 5.15
CA LEU A 116 17.74 -5.91 4.64
C LEU A 116 17.77 -4.37 4.56
N ARG A 117 17.54 -3.84 3.37
CA ARG A 117 17.50 -2.40 3.08
C ARG A 117 16.19 -2.03 2.43
N LYS A 118 15.68 -0.87 2.81
CA LYS A 118 14.55 -0.20 2.15
C LYS A 118 15.07 0.96 1.32
N THR A 119 14.65 1.05 0.07
CA THR A 119 14.87 2.21 -0.79
C THR A 119 13.53 2.72 -1.31
N ASN A 120 13.42 4.04 -1.44
CA ASN A 120 12.23 4.70 -1.97
C ASN A 120 12.62 5.45 -3.25
N SER A 121 11.98 5.14 -4.37
CA SER A 121 12.12 5.91 -5.60
C SER A 121 10.96 6.89 -5.73
N HIS A 122 11.26 8.16 -5.96
CA HIS A 122 10.26 9.20 -6.18
C HIS A 122 10.33 9.65 -7.64
N TYR A 123 9.18 9.76 -8.30
CA TYR A 123 9.10 10.21 -9.69
C TYR A 123 7.73 10.83 -9.98
N ASP A 124 7.65 11.59 -11.06
CA ASP A 124 6.40 12.15 -11.54
C ASP A 124 5.64 11.10 -12.33
N GLN A 125 4.37 10.89 -11.98
CA GLN A 125 3.54 9.89 -12.63
C GLN A 125 3.39 10.22 -14.13
N ALA A 126 3.48 9.21 -15.00
CA ALA A 126 3.33 9.44 -16.43
C ALA A 126 1.99 10.13 -16.75
N GLY A 127 2.05 11.33 -17.34
CA GLY A 127 0.86 12.13 -17.66
C GLY A 127 0.32 13.01 -16.53
N SER A 128 0.97 13.07 -15.37
CA SER A 128 0.63 13.96 -14.26
C SER A 128 1.89 14.53 -13.59
N GLN A 129 1.88 15.79 -13.18
CA GLN A 129 2.96 16.36 -12.35
C GLN A 129 2.89 15.93 -10.89
N TRP A 130 2.01 14.98 -10.55
CA TRP A 130 1.91 14.46 -9.20
C TRP A 130 3.07 13.52 -8.92
N ARG A 131 3.82 13.84 -7.86
CA ARG A 131 4.96 13.07 -7.41
C ARG A 131 4.49 11.85 -6.64
N VAL A 132 4.82 10.67 -7.14
CA VAL A 132 4.54 9.38 -6.51
C VAL A 132 5.83 8.73 -6.02
N SER A 133 5.69 7.76 -5.13
CA SER A 133 6.82 6.96 -4.66
C SER A 133 6.57 5.46 -4.80
N ARG A 134 7.63 4.69 -5.06
CA ARG A 134 7.61 3.23 -4.96
C ARG A 134 8.60 2.76 -3.90
N VAL A 135 8.22 1.72 -3.17
CA VAL A 135 9.05 1.12 -2.12
C VAL A 135 9.72 -0.11 -2.69
N THR A 136 11.03 -0.21 -2.51
CA THR A 136 11.82 -1.38 -2.88
C THR A 136 12.53 -1.91 -1.63
N TYR A 137 12.47 -3.21 -1.42
CA TYR A 137 13.26 -3.90 -0.41
C TYR A 137 14.26 -4.82 -1.07
N SER A 138 15.48 -4.84 -0.54
CA SER A 138 16.55 -5.71 -0.99
C SER A 138 17.33 -6.29 0.18
N GLY A 139 17.99 -7.42 -0.05
CA GLY A 139 18.81 -8.09 0.95
C GLY A 139 19.46 -9.35 0.40
N THR A 140 20.12 -10.10 1.29
CA THR A 140 20.74 -11.38 0.93
C THR A 140 19.98 -12.51 1.59
N ALA A 141 19.42 -13.41 0.78
CA ALA A 141 18.79 -14.62 1.24
C ALA A 141 19.84 -15.64 1.67
N VAL A 142 19.69 -16.18 2.88
CA VAL A 142 20.65 -17.09 3.51
C VAL A 142 19.94 -18.21 4.27
N VAL A 143 20.68 -19.28 4.53
CA VAL A 143 20.33 -20.33 5.49
C VAL A 143 21.17 -20.14 6.74
N MET A 144 20.52 -20.01 7.89
CA MET A 144 21.15 -19.84 9.20
C MET A 144 20.84 -21.03 10.10
N THR A 145 21.77 -21.31 11.01
CA THR A 145 21.58 -22.24 12.15
C THR A 145 20.78 -21.60 13.27
#